data_AF-X1W1R9-F1
#
_entry.id   AF-X1W1R9-F1
#
_cell.length_a   1.000
_cell.length_b   1.000
_cell.length_c   1.000
_cell.angle_alpha   90.00
_cell.angle_beta   90.00
_cell.angle_gamma   90.00
#
_symmetry.space_group_name_H-M   'P 1'
#
loop_
_entity.id
_entity.type
_entity.pdbx_description
1 polymer ?
#
loop_
_entity_poly.entity_id
_entity_poly.type
_entity_poly.pdbx_seq_one_letter_code
_entity_poly.pdbx_strand_id
1 'polypeptide(L)'
;QNSPFEDGKEASKVMPTPADIVMFLAHEVFEKDMIEKYKLDSEWETIDKEYAKKIGLDEDTLKNYWRNHWVHPSLSSVYDMLHRDLITEKDVAEYYRLVEVPEYWRDNLTELSWDMPNRIEIRMMARYLDLDKAFVKDMLKKAGLHADYRDAGADFMLVMGLQGYWSTMYRNGWLTSEGLLAEIEAKELDPVIAERVYKYIVKAEKPARMEETRKLTRAL
;
A
#
# COMPACT_ATOMS: atom_id res chain seq x y z
N GLN A 1 -14.75 15.91 61.88
CA GLN A 1 -13.29 15.91 61.68
C GLN A 1 -12.92 14.47 61.52
N ASN A 2 -12.49 14.07 60.31
CA ASN A 2 -12.04 12.70 60.09
C ASN A 2 -10.76 12.47 60.90
N SER A 3 -10.56 11.22 61.32
CA SER A 3 -9.40 10.83 62.13
C SER A 3 -8.12 11.03 61.32
N PRO A 4 -6.99 11.47 61.91
CA PRO A 4 -5.70 11.57 61.21
C PRO A 4 -5.25 10.27 60.51
N PHE A 5 -5.77 9.12 60.95
CA PHE A 5 -5.54 7.82 60.35
C PHE A 5 -6.41 7.55 59.11
N GLU A 6 -7.58 8.18 58.98
CA GLU A 6 -8.39 8.13 57.76
C GLU A 6 -7.77 9.00 56.66
N ASP A 7 -7.29 10.19 57.02
CA ASP A 7 -6.60 11.09 56.09
C ASP A 7 -5.31 10.46 55.52
N GLY A 8 -4.57 9.70 56.34
CA GLY A 8 -3.40 8.93 55.89
C GLY A 8 -3.72 7.75 54.97
N LYS A 9 -4.91 7.13 55.12
CA LYS A 9 -5.38 6.08 54.19
C LYS A 9 -5.77 6.65 52.83
N GLU A 10 -6.42 7.81 52.79
CA GLU A 10 -6.66 8.49 51.51
C GLU A 10 -5.36 8.94 50.83
N ALA A 11 -4.38 9.43 51.59
CA ALA A 11 -3.07 9.81 51.05
C ALA A 11 -2.23 8.63 50.50
N SER A 12 -2.56 7.39 50.89
CA SER A 12 -1.87 6.17 50.44
C SER A 12 -2.43 5.53 49.18
N LYS A 13 -3.57 6.02 48.66
CA LYS A 13 -4.17 5.49 47.43
C LYS A 13 -3.34 5.92 46.22
N VAL A 14 -2.96 4.96 45.39
CA VAL A 14 -2.37 5.26 44.08
C VAL A 14 -3.50 5.68 43.16
N MET A 15 -3.45 6.94 42.73
CA MET A 15 -4.36 7.49 41.73
C MET A 15 -3.71 7.41 40.35
N PRO A 16 -4.48 7.18 39.28
CA PRO A 16 -4.00 7.37 37.92
C PRO A 16 -3.41 8.76 37.74
N THR A 17 -2.31 8.86 36.99
CA THR A 17 -1.75 10.16 36.62
C THR A 17 -2.69 10.85 35.64
N PRO A 18 -2.57 12.17 35.44
CA PRO A 18 -3.31 12.86 34.38
C PRO A 18 -3.14 12.22 33.00
N ALA A 19 -1.96 11.66 32.70
CA ALA A 19 -1.71 10.96 31.44
C ALA A 19 -2.52 9.65 31.34
N ASP A 20 -2.56 8.86 32.41
CA ASP A 20 -3.35 7.63 32.46
C ASP A 20 -4.84 7.93 32.27
N ILE A 21 -5.34 8.98 32.92
CA ILE A 21 -6.74 9.41 32.77
C ILE A 21 -7.02 9.81 31.32
N VAL A 22 -6.13 10.57 30.67
CA VAL A 22 -6.28 10.92 29.26
C VAL A 22 -6.30 9.67 28.39
N MET A 23 -5.45 8.67 28.65
CA MET A 23 -5.46 7.41 27.91
C MET A 23 -6.77 6.63 28.12
N PHE A 24 -7.29 6.57 29.35
CA PHE A 24 -8.58 5.90 29.61
C PHE A 24 -9.76 6.61 28.93
N LEU A 25 -9.67 7.93 28.77
CA LEU A 25 -10.70 8.72 28.10
C LEU A 25 -10.60 8.66 26.57
N ALA A 26 -9.37 8.57 26.06
CA ALA A 26 -9.10 8.46 24.63
C ALA A 26 -9.46 7.05 24.13
N HIS A 27 -8.96 6.03 24.83
CA HIS A 27 -9.27 4.66 24.50
C HIS A 27 -10.67 4.25 24.99
N GLU A 28 -11.12 3.10 24.51
CA GLU A 28 -12.47 2.56 24.71
C GLU A 28 -12.74 2.00 26.13
N VAL A 29 -12.02 2.47 27.15
CA VAL A 29 -12.04 1.92 28.52
C VAL A 29 -13.40 2.09 29.22
N PHE A 30 -14.16 3.11 28.82
CA PHE A 30 -15.48 3.42 29.38
C PHE A 30 -16.65 3.12 28.42
N GLU A 31 -16.36 2.71 27.18
CA GLU A 31 -17.35 2.46 26.14
C GLU A 31 -17.82 1.00 26.17
N LYS A 32 -19.05 0.77 26.65
CA LYS A 32 -19.56 -0.58 26.93
C LYS A 32 -19.62 -1.48 25.70
N ASP A 33 -20.07 -0.93 24.58
CA ASP A 33 -20.16 -1.60 23.29
C ASP A 33 -18.78 -1.99 22.75
N MET A 34 -17.77 -1.15 22.94
CA MET A 34 -16.40 -1.44 22.52
C MET A 34 -15.72 -2.46 23.45
N ILE A 35 -15.95 -2.37 24.77
CA ILE A 35 -15.49 -3.39 25.74
C ILE A 35 -16.03 -4.77 25.35
N GLU A 36 -17.31 -4.86 24.96
CA GLU A 36 -17.93 -6.11 24.53
C GLU A 36 -17.38 -6.58 23.17
N LYS A 37 -17.34 -5.67 22.18
CA LYS A 37 -16.85 -5.97 20.81
C LYS A 37 -15.42 -6.50 20.81
N TYR A 38 -14.50 -5.80 21.48
CA TYR A 38 -13.08 -6.15 21.55
C TYR A 38 -12.73 -7.05 22.73
N LYS A 39 -13.72 -7.40 23.55
CA LYS A 39 -13.59 -8.28 24.71
C LYS A 39 -12.52 -7.80 25.70
N LEU A 40 -12.47 -6.50 25.98
CA LEU A 40 -11.42 -5.85 26.79
C LEU A 40 -11.39 -6.33 28.26
N ASP A 41 -12.49 -6.94 28.75
CA ASP A 41 -12.58 -7.58 30.07
C ASP A 41 -12.11 -9.06 30.05
N SER A 42 -11.67 -9.59 28.91
CA SER A 42 -11.17 -10.97 28.83
C SER A 42 -10.00 -11.19 29.75
N GLU A 43 -9.88 -12.41 30.27
CA GLU A 43 -8.80 -12.83 31.17
C GLU A 43 -8.71 -12.02 32.48
N TRP A 44 -9.65 -11.14 32.79
CA TRP A 44 -9.65 -10.35 34.04
C TRP A 44 -9.65 -11.21 35.32
N GLU A 45 -10.27 -12.38 35.30
CA GLU A 45 -10.29 -13.28 36.47
C GLU A 45 -9.03 -14.15 36.60
N THR A 46 -8.12 -14.13 35.61
CA THR A 46 -6.89 -14.94 35.64
C THR A 46 -5.74 -14.22 36.33
N ILE A 47 -5.83 -12.90 36.51
CA ILE A 47 -4.74 -12.11 37.09
C ILE A 47 -4.74 -12.10 38.61
N ASP A 48 -3.54 -12.02 39.19
CA ASP A 48 -3.37 -11.82 40.63
C ASP A 48 -3.50 -10.33 40.99
N LYS A 49 -4.67 -9.96 41.51
CA LYS A 49 -5.02 -8.60 41.92
C LYS A 49 -4.33 -8.16 43.22
N GLU A 50 -3.69 -9.08 43.96
CA GLU A 50 -3.03 -8.75 45.23
C GLU A 50 -1.84 -7.80 45.04
N TYR A 51 -1.18 -7.82 43.87
CA TYR A 51 -0.09 -6.88 43.57
C TYR A 51 -0.58 -5.42 43.50
N ALA A 52 -1.74 -5.17 42.88
CA ALA A 52 -2.35 -3.85 42.81
C ALA A 52 -2.73 -3.34 44.21
N LYS A 53 -3.32 -4.23 45.02
CA LYS A 53 -3.69 -3.92 46.41
C LYS A 53 -2.48 -3.57 47.28
N LYS A 54 -1.35 -4.27 47.12
CA LYS A 54 -0.10 -4.00 47.86
C LYS A 54 0.46 -2.60 47.59
N ILE A 55 0.24 -2.07 46.39
CA ILE A 55 0.65 -0.70 46.04
C ILE A 55 -0.43 0.34 46.31
N GLY A 56 -1.61 -0.06 46.82
CA GLY A 56 -2.70 0.88 47.10
C GLY A 56 -3.54 1.28 45.88
N LEU A 57 -3.49 0.50 44.79
CA LEU A 57 -4.36 0.66 43.62
C LEU A 57 -5.66 -0.12 43.85
N ASP A 58 -6.81 0.53 43.71
CA ASP A 58 -8.11 -0.12 43.85
C ASP A 58 -8.47 -0.97 42.62
N GLU A 59 -9.41 -1.90 42.78
CA GLU A 59 -9.76 -2.88 41.74
C GLU A 59 -10.41 -2.23 40.52
N ASP A 60 -11.23 -1.20 40.70
CA ASP A 60 -11.88 -0.49 39.58
C ASP A 60 -10.84 0.25 38.73
N THR A 61 -9.87 0.90 39.38
CA THR A 61 -8.76 1.54 38.69
C THR A 61 -7.87 0.53 37.99
N LEU A 62 -7.54 -0.60 38.64
CA LEU A 62 -6.80 -1.69 37.99
C LEU A 62 -7.54 -2.21 36.75
N LYS A 63 -8.87 -2.30 36.80
CA LYS A 63 -9.69 -2.74 35.67
C LYS A 63 -9.64 -1.76 34.50
N ASN A 64 -9.53 -0.46 34.76
CA ASN A 64 -9.32 0.54 33.70
C ASN A 64 -7.96 0.35 33.02
N TYR A 65 -6.88 0.15 33.80
CA TYR A 65 -5.58 -0.21 33.25
C TYR A 65 -5.64 -1.50 32.44
N TRP A 66 -6.42 -2.49 32.89
CA TRP A 66 -6.63 -3.73 32.16
C TRP A 66 -7.34 -3.49 30.83
N ARG A 67 -8.41 -2.73 30.78
CA ARG A 67 -9.05 -2.43 29.48
C ARG A 67 -8.12 -1.68 28.52
N ASN A 68 -7.21 -0.88 29.08
CA ASN A 68 -6.24 -0.08 28.33
C ASN A 68 -4.98 -0.85 27.87
N HIS A 69 -4.67 -2.02 28.45
CA HIS A 69 -3.37 -2.67 28.25
C HIS A 69 -3.24 -3.41 26.91
N TRP A 70 -4.36 -3.69 26.25
CA TRP A 70 -4.40 -4.52 25.05
C TRP A 70 -3.59 -3.89 23.91
N VAL A 71 -2.89 -4.74 23.17
CA VAL A 71 -2.15 -4.33 21.98
C VAL A 71 -3.02 -4.61 20.76
N HIS A 72 -3.37 -3.56 20.03
CA HIS A 72 -4.14 -3.68 18.80
C HIS A 72 -3.27 -4.08 17.60
N PRO A 73 -3.85 -4.72 16.56
CA PRO A 73 -3.13 -5.04 15.33
C PRO A 73 -2.46 -3.81 14.71
N SER A 74 -1.43 -3.98 13.89
CA SER A 74 -0.87 -2.87 13.11
C SER A 74 -1.83 -2.42 12.00
N LEU A 75 -1.73 -1.15 11.56
CA LEU A 75 -2.52 -0.65 10.42
C LEU A 75 -2.37 -1.51 9.16
N SER A 76 -1.16 -1.94 8.83
CA SER A 76 -0.92 -2.85 7.70
C SER A 76 -1.67 -4.17 7.84
N SER A 77 -1.73 -4.74 9.05
CA SER A 77 -2.49 -5.97 9.29
C SER A 77 -4.00 -5.75 9.16
N VAL A 78 -4.50 -4.58 9.55
CA VAL A 78 -5.91 -4.22 9.37
C VAL A 78 -6.25 -4.07 7.88
N TYR A 79 -5.38 -3.47 7.08
CA TYR A 79 -5.55 -3.41 5.64
C TYR A 79 -5.48 -4.77 4.97
N ASP A 80 -4.58 -5.65 5.41
CA ASP A 80 -4.56 -7.04 4.94
C ASP A 80 -5.87 -7.78 5.25
N MET A 81 -6.48 -7.53 6.40
CA MET A 81 -7.80 -8.08 6.74
C MET A 81 -8.90 -7.50 5.85
N LEU A 82 -8.85 -6.19 5.55
CA LEU A 82 -9.79 -5.53 4.64
C LEU A 82 -9.70 -6.13 3.23
N HIS A 83 -8.51 -6.20 2.64
CA HIS A 83 -8.32 -6.71 1.26
C HIS A 83 -8.60 -8.21 1.11
N ARG A 84 -8.68 -8.95 2.23
CA ARG A 84 -9.05 -10.38 2.27
C ARG A 84 -10.50 -10.62 2.64
N ASP A 85 -11.32 -9.56 2.66
CA ASP A 85 -12.74 -9.60 3.00
C ASP A 85 -13.03 -10.19 4.39
N LEU A 86 -12.07 -10.09 5.33
CA LEU A 86 -12.24 -10.54 6.72
C LEU A 86 -12.96 -9.49 7.58
N ILE A 87 -12.86 -8.22 7.19
CA ILE A 87 -13.51 -7.07 7.80
C ILE A 87 -13.98 -6.12 6.70
N THR A 88 -14.81 -5.15 7.07
CA THR A 88 -15.32 -4.12 6.16
C THR A 88 -14.62 -2.78 6.34
N GLU A 89 -14.78 -1.85 5.39
CA GLU A 89 -14.31 -0.46 5.56
C GLU A 89 -14.91 0.22 6.80
N LYS A 90 -16.14 -0.17 7.19
CA LYS A 90 -16.76 0.28 8.43
C LYS A 90 -15.96 -0.18 9.65
N ASP A 91 -15.49 -1.42 9.66
CA ASP A 91 -14.64 -1.93 10.75
C ASP A 91 -13.30 -1.18 10.80
N VAL A 92 -12.71 -0.82 9.65
CA VAL A 92 -11.50 0.01 9.58
C VAL A 92 -11.76 1.41 10.15
N ALA A 93 -12.90 2.03 9.82
CA ALA A 93 -13.28 3.33 10.34
C ALA A 93 -13.47 3.32 11.87
N GLU A 94 -14.04 2.25 12.42
CA GLU A 94 -14.15 2.04 13.87
C GLU A 94 -12.77 1.77 14.51
N TYR A 95 -11.91 0.99 13.85
CA TYR A 95 -10.55 0.71 14.31
C TYR A 95 -9.70 1.98 14.42
N TYR A 96 -9.84 2.95 13.50
CA TYR A 96 -9.13 4.23 13.61
C TYR A 96 -9.49 5.03 14.86
N ARG A 97 -10.71 4.89 15.38
CA ARG A 97 -11.11 5.49 16.66
C ARG A 97 -10.41 4.77 17.80
N LEU A 98 -10.52 3.44 17.83
CA LEU A 98 -9.90 2.59 18.85
C LEU A 98 -8.41 2.86 19.08
N VAL A 99 -7.65 3.15 18.01
CA VAL A 99 -6.19 3.41 18.10
C VAL A 99 -5.83 4.89 17.94
N GLU A 100 -6.78 5.79 18.14
CA GLU A 100 -6.57 7.25 18.21
C GLU A 100 -5.95 7.87 16.95
N VAL A 101 -6.30 7.37 15.77
CA VAL A 101 -5.92 8.01 14.49
C VAL A 101 -6.74 9.29 14.31
N PRO A 102 -6.10 10.47 14.17
CA PRO A 102 -6.81 11.72 13.94
C PRO A 102 -7.66 11.67 12.67
N GLU A 103 -8.85 12.29 12.73
CA GLU A 103 -9.84 12.25 11.64
C GLU A 103 -9.27 12.67 10.28
N TYR A 104 -8.39 13.67 10.26
CA TYR A 104 -7.72 14.16 9.05
C TYR A 104 -6.99 13.07 8.26
N TRP A 105 -6.47 12.04 8.94
CA TRP A 105 -5.69 10.98 8.30
C TRP A 105 -6.52 9.78 7.87
N ARG A 106 -7.74 9.59 8.39
CA ARG A 106 -8.49 8.33 8.23
C ARG A 106 -8.77 8.00 6.77
N ASP A 107 -9.36 8.94 6.04
CA ASP A 107 -9.68 8.73 4.62
C ASP A 107 -8.41 8.59 3.77
N ASN A 108 -7.37 9.38 4.06
CA ASN A 108 -6.09 9.31 3.35
C ASN A 108 -5.39 7.96 3.55
N LEU A 109 -5.46 7.42 4.77
CA LEU A 109 -4.87 6.14 5.13
C LEU A 109 -5.66 4.97 4.53
N THR A 110 -6.99 5.07 4.47
CA THR A 110 -7.83 4.08 3.76
C THR A 110 -7.57 4.11 2.26
N GLU A 111 -7.48 5.27 1.63
CA GLU A 111 -7.13 5.33 0.20
C GLU A 111 -5.72 4.77 -0.05
N LEU A 112 -4.77 5.07 0.83
CA LEU A 112 -3.40 4.54 0.76
C LEU A 112 -3.33 3.02 0.95
N SER A 113 -4.33 2.39 1.56
CA SER A 113 -4.32 0.94 1.74
C SER A 113 -4.36 0.22 0.41
N TRP A 114 -5.02 0.79 -0.60
CA TRP A 114 -5.13 0.18 -1.91
C TRP A 114 -3.84 0.34 -2.72
N ASP A 115 -3.34 -0.79 -3.22
CA ASP A 115 -2.16 -0.80 -4.08
C ASP A 115 -2.47 -0.21 -5.46
N MET A 116 -1.57 0.65 -5.92
CA MET A 116 -1.53 1.11 -7.31
C MET A 116 -0.71 0.12 -8.16
N PRO A 117 -0.97 0.01 -9.48
CA PRO A 117 -0.19 -0.84 -10.35
C PRO A 117 1.31 -0.62 -10.19
N ASN A 118 2.05 -1.70 -9.94
CA ASN A 118 3.50 -1.63 -9.81
C ASN A 118 4.15 -1.42 -11.18
N ARG A 119 5.48 -1.17 -11.19
CA ARG A 119 6.22 -0.88 -12.44
C ARG A 119 6.14 -1.98 -13.49
N ILE A 120 6.05 -3.25 -13.08
CA ILE A 120 5.92 -4.39 -14.00
C ILE A 120 4.54 -4.38 -14.65
N GLU A 121 3.50 -4.15 -13.85
CA GLU A 121 2.12 -4.04 -14.32
C GLU A 121 1.95 -2.87 -15.27
N ILE A 122 2.47 -1.68 -14.93
CA ILE A 122 2.44 -0.50 -15.81
C ILE A 122 3.08 -0.81 -17.18
N ARG A 123 4.21 -1.53 -17.20
CA ARG A 123 4.85 -1.97 -18.45
C ARG A 123 3.98 -2.96 -19.23
N MET A 124 3.30 -3.88 -18.54
CA MET A 124 2.37 -4.81 -19.19
C MET A 124 1.15 -4.08 -19.75
N MET A 125 0.60 -3.13 -18.99
CA MET A 125 -0.48 -2.25 -19.45
C MET A 125 -0.04 -1.45 -20.69
N ALA A 126 1.18 -0.90 -20.71
CA ALA A 126 1.70 -0.21 -21.89
C ALA A 126 1.73 -1.11 -23.13
N ARG A 127 2.01 -2.41 -22.98
CA ARG A 127 1.99 -3.37 -24.09
C ARG A 127 0.58 -3.65 -24.62
N TYR A 128 -0.42 -3.76 -23.75
CA TYR A 128 -1.73 -4.33 -24.11
C TYR A 128 -2.89 -3.33 -24.13
N LEU A 129 -2.75 -2.19 -23.46
CA LEU A 129 -3.81 -1.19 -23.26
C LEU A 129 -3.52 0.14 -23.96
N ASP A 130 -2.48 0.18 -24.80
CA ASP A 130 -2.11 1.34 -25.61
C ASP A 130 -1.97 2.65 -24.80
N LEU A 131 -1.27 2.60 -23.67
CA LEU A 131 -1.12 3.76 -22.79
C LEU A 131 -0.35 4.92 -23.45
N ASP A 132 -0.67 6.14 -23.03
CA ASP A 132 0.09 7.35 -23.35
C ASP A 132 1.20 7.64 -22.32
N LYS A 133 2.20 8.43 -22.72
CA LYS A 133 3.35 8.77 -21.86
C LYS A 133 2.94 9.59 -20.64
N ALA A 134 1.92 10.44 -20.75
CA ALA A 134 1.46 11.28 -19.65
C ALA A 134 0.87 10.45 -18.50
N PHE A 135 0.05 9.45 -18.83
CA PHE A 135 -0.51 8.48 -17.90
C PHE A 135 0.58 7.68 -17.21
N VAL A 136 1.55 7.16 -17.96
CA VAL A 136 2.69 6.41 -17.38
C VAL A 136 3.50 7.31 -16.43
N LYS A 137 3.73 8.57 -16.79
CA LYS A 137 4.41 9.55 -15.91
C LYS A 137 3.63 9.81 -14.62
N ASP A 138 2.31 9.92 -14.69
CA ASP A 138 1.45 10.10 -13.51
C ASP A 138 1.49 8.86 -12.60
N MET A 139 1.42 7.65 -13.17
CA MET A 139 1.57 6.42 -12.39
C MET A 139 2.94 6.32 -11.72
N LEU A 140 4.02 6.68 -12.43
CA LEU A 140 5.36 6.73 -11.84
C LEU A 140 5.49 7.78 -10.73
N LYS A 141 4.78 8.92 -10.84
CA LYS A 141 4.68 9.92 -9.77
C LYS A 141 3.98 9.34 -8.54
N LYS A 142 2.83 8.68 -8.72
CA LYS A 142 2.07 8.04 -7.62
C LYS A 142 2.84 6.91 -6.95
N ALA A 143 3.66 6.17 -7.72
CA ALA A 143 4.61 5.20 -7.19
C ALA A 143 5.85 5.83 -6.52
N GLY A 144 5.90 7.16 -6.36
CA GLY A 144 6.96 7.85 -5.64
C GLY A 144 8.26 8.07 -6.42
N LEU A 145 8.31 7.83 -7.74
CA LEU A 145 9.51 8.10 -8.52
C LEU A 145 9.84 9.61 -8.49
N HIS A 146 11.11 9.97 -8.26
CA HIS A 146 11.54 11.36 -8.28
C HIS A 146 11.34 12.00 -9.66
N ALA A 147 11.00 13.30 -9.69
CA ALA A 147 10.58 14.01 -10.90
C ALA A 147 11.58 13.88 -12.07
N ASP A 148 12.88 13.98 -11.77
CA ASP A 148 13.98 13.90 -12.72
C ASP A 148 14.03 12.60 -13.53
N TYR A 149 13.46 11.52 -12.99
CA TYR A 149 13.46 10.21 -13.64
C TYR A 149 12.11 9.82 -14.26
N ARG A 150 11.06 10.61 -14.07
CA ARG A 150 9.70 10.23 -14.53
C ARG A 150 9.60 10.19 -16.04
N ASP A 151 10.22 11.14 -16.73
CA ASP A 151 10.16 11.22 -18.19
C ASP A 151 10.90 10.05 -18.84
N ALA A 152 12.18 9.89 -18.51
CA ALA A 152 12.99 8.78 -18.98
C ALA A 152 12.44 7.41 -18.53
N GLY A 153 11.88 7.33 -17.32
CA GLY A 153 11.22 6.13 -16.82
C GLY A 153 9.98 5.76 -17.63
N ALA A 154 9.18 6.75 -18.06
CA ALA A 154 8.02 6.51 -18.90
C ALA A 154 8.42 6.04 -20.31
N ASP A 155 9.45 6.66 -20.90
CA ASP A 155 10.01 6.20 -22.18
C ASP A 155 10.46 4.75 -22.09
N PHE A 156 11.18 4.40 -21.03
CA PHE A 156 11.63 3.03 -20.81
C PHE A 156 10.46 2.04 -20.73
N MET A 157 9.40 2.35 -19.98
CA MET A 157 8.24 1.45 -19.85
C MET A 157 7.48 1.29 -21.17
N LEU A 158 7.27 2.38 -21.91
CA LEU A 158 6.61 2.35 -23.22
C LEU A 158 7.42 1.54 -24.24
N VAL A 159 8.73 1.79 -24.35
CA VAL A 159 9.60 1.05 -25.26
C VAL A 159 9.61 -0.43 -24.91
N MET A 160 9.76 -0.78 -23.63
CA MET A 160 9.75 -2.19 -23.20
C MET A 160 8.41 -2.88 -23.44
N GLY A 161 7.29 -2.16 -23.32
CA GLY A 161 5.96 -2.68 -23.61
C GLY A 161 5.73 -2.91 -25.12
N LEU A 162 6.04 -1.89 -25.92
CA LEU A 162 5.59 -1.76 -27.31
C LEU A 162 6.61 -2.24 -28.35
N GLN A 163 7.93 -2.18 -28.08
CA GLN A 163 8.96 -2.53 -29.09
C GLN A 163 8.78 -3.94 -29.67
N GLY A 164 8.42 -4.92 -28.82
CA GLY A 164 8.17 -6.30 -29.27
C GLY A 164 6.89 -6.44 -30.11
N TYR A 165 5.86 -5.67 -29.78
CA TYR A 165 4.62 -5.58 -30.55
C TYR A 165 4.91 -4.97 -31.92
N TRP A 166 5.48 -3.76 -31.95
CA TRP A 166 5.85 -3.06 -33.18
C TRP A 166 6.75 -3.90 -34.09
N SER A 167 7.77 -4.55 -33.53
CA SER A 167 8.66 -5.44 -34.30
C SER A 167 7.91 -6.61 -34.94
N THR A 168 6.90 -7.15 -34.25
CA THR A 168 6.10 -8.26 -34.77
C THR A 168 5.12 -7.79 -35.84
N MET A 169 4.42 -6.68 -35.61
CA MET A 169 3.50 -6.09 -36.58
C MET A 169 4.21 -5.70 -37.88
N TYR A 170 5.36 -5.05 -37.76
CA TYR A 170 6.20 -4.65 -38.89
C TYR A 170 6.72 -5.86 -39.67
N ARG A 171 7.33 -6.84 -38.99
CA ARG A 171 7.87 -8.06 -39.61
C ARG A 171 6.82 -8.86 -40.38
N ASN A 172 5.58 -8.88 -39.89
CA ASN A 172 4.48 -9.59 -40.53
C ASN A 172 3.82 -8.77 -41.66
N GLY A 173 4.28 -7.55 -41.93
CA GLY A 173 3.71 -6.66 -42.94
C GLY A 173 2.35 -6.06 -42.55
N TRP A 174 1.97 -6.15 -41.27
CA TRP A 174 0.72 -5.58 -40.75
C TRP A 174 0.84 -4.11 -40.39
N LEU A 175 2.07 -3.60 -40.28
CA LEU A 175 2.38 -2.20 -40.01
C LEU A 175 3.44 -1.72 -41.01
N THR A 176 3.16 -0.64 -41.75
CA THR A 176 4.13 -0.06 -42.69
C THR A 176 5.21 0.75 -41.97
N SER A 177 6.24 1.18 -42.69
CA SER A 177 7.29 2.02 -42.12
C SER A 177 6.74 3.37 -41.65
N GLU A 178 5.83 3.95 -42.44
CA GLU A 178 5.15 5.21 -42.14
C GLU A 178 4.20 5.05 -40.97
N GLY A 179 3.44 3.94 -40.92
CA GLY A 179 2.55 3.63 -39.79
C GLY A 179 3.33 3.43 -38.49
N LEU A 180 4.46 2.73 -38.54
CA LEU A 180 5.34 2.56 -37.38
C LEU A 180 5.89 3.90 -36.88
N LEU A 181 6.33 4.77 -37.78
CA LEU A 181 6.81 6.10 -37.40
C LEU A 181 5.71 6.90 -36.71
N ALA A 182 4.49 6.90 -37.28
CA ALA A 182 3.34 7.59 -36.70
C ALA A 182 2.99 7.05 -35.30
N GLU A 183 3.02 5.72 -35.09
CA GLU A 183 2.78 5.13 -33.77
C GLU A 183 3.87 5.53 -32.75
N ILE A 184 5.14 5.54 -33.15
CA ILE A 184 6.26 5.96 -32.28
C ILE A 184 6.13 7.44 -31.92
N GLU A 185 5.82 8.30 -32.89
CA GLU A 185 5.61 9.74 -32.68
C GLU A 185 4.45 10.00 -31.72
N ALA A 186 3.34 9.26 -31.86
CA ALA A 186 2.19 9.37 -30.98
C ALA A 186 2.48 9.01 -29.51
N LYS A 187 3.60 8.33 -29.22
CA LYS A 187 4.03 8.03 -27.84
C LYS A 187 4.87 9.13 -27.21
N GLU A 188 5.20 10.20 -27.94
CA GLU A 188 5.92 11.37 -27.41
C GLU A 188 7.22 11.01 -26.68
N LEU A 189 7.90 9.97 -27.17
CA LEU A 189 9.18 9.53 -26.63
C LEU A 189 10.23 10.63 -26.83
N ASP A 190 11.29 10.63 -26.00
CA ASP A 190 12.47 11.44 -26.31
C ASP A 190 12.92 11.19 -27.77
N PRO A 191 13.23 12.24 -28.57
CA PRO A 191 13.54 12.10 -29.99
C PRO A 191 14.68 11.12 -30.29
N VAL A 192 15.70 11.06 -29.42
CA VAL A 192 16.84 10.14 -29.59
C VAL A 192 16.40 8.70 -29.33
N ILE A 193 15.50 8.49 -28.36
CA ILE A 193 14.93 7.18 -28.07
C ILE A 193 14.00 6.74 -29.20
N ALA A 194 13.11 7.61 -29.67
CA ALA A 194 12.20 7.35 -30.79
C ALA A 194 12.97 6.89 -32.04
N GLU A 195 14.00 7.65 -32.43
CA GLU A 195 14.85 7.34 -33.57
C GLU A 195 15.56 5.98 -33.40
N ARG A 196 16.09 5.71 -32.20
CA ARG A 196 16.76 4.44 -31.88
C ARG A 196 15.81 3.25 -32.01
N VAL A 197 14.60 3.37 -31.49
CA VAL A 197 13.58 2.30 -31.55
C VAL A 197 13.16 2.03 -32.99
N TYR A 198 12.89 3.10 -33.76
CA TYR A 198 12.55 2.98 -35.18
C TYR A 198 13.66 2.24 -35.96
N LYS A 199 14.91 2.69 -35.85
CA LYS A 199 16.07 2.05 -36.51
C LYS A 199 16.28 0.60 -36.05
N TYR A 200 15.97 0.29 -34.80
CA TYR A 200 16.08 -1.08 -34.28
C TYR A 200 15.05 -2.02 -34.92
N ILE A 201 13.84 -1.52 -35.19
CA ILE A 201 12.74 -2.31 -35.76
C ILE A 201 12.90 -2.45 -37.27
N VAL A 202 13.11 -1.32 -37.96
CA VAL A 202 13.24 -1.22 -39.42
C VAL A 202 14.65 -1.60 -39.89
N LYS A 203 15.35 -2.52 -39.19
CA LYS A 203 16.72 -2.95 -39.55
C LYS A 203 16.82 -3.12 -41.06
N ALA A 204 17.69 -2.31 -41.70
CA ALA A 204 17.90 -2.32 -43.14
C ALA A 204 17.89 -3.76 -43.63
N GLU A 205 16.99 -4.06 -44.58
CA GLU A 205 16.80 -5.39 -45.14
C GLU A 205 18.15 -6.10 -45.22
N LYS A 206 18.37 -7.09 -44.35
CA LYS A 206 19.49 -7.99 -44.60
C LYS A 206 19.20 -8.56 -45.99
N PRO A 207 20.12 -8.44 -46.96
CA PRO A 207 19.90 -9.06 -48.26
C PRO A 207 19.49 -10.48 -47.98
N ALA A 208 18.36 -10.88 -48.57
CA ALA A 208 17.72 -12.16 -48.35
C ALA A 208 18.82 -13.20 -48.14
N ARG A 209 18.84 -13.87 -46.98
CA ARG A 209 19.68 -15.05 -46.82
C ARG A 209 19.14 -16.01 -47.86
N MET A 210 19.76 -15.98 -49.05
CA MET A 210 19.33 -16.72 -50.21
C MET A 210 19.18 -18.18 -49.81
N GLU A 211 18.27 -18.84 -50.50
CA GLU A 211 17.77 -20.21 -50.39
C GLU A 211 18.80 -21.36 -50.22
N GLU A 212 20.06 -21.11 -49.85
CA GLU A 212 21.10 -22.14 -49.77
C GLU A 212 20.90 -23.13 -48.61
N THR A 213 20.31 -22.73 -47.48
CA THR A 213 20.10 -23.68 -46.37
C THR A 213 18.96 -24.68 -46.58
N ARG A 214 18.13 -24.55 -47.63
CA ARG A 214 17.05 -25.53 -47.92
C ARG A 214 17.47 -26.62 -48.93
N LYS A 215 18.63 -26.48 -49.58
CA LYS A 215 19.17 -27.51 -50.50
C LYS A 215 20.01 -28.58 -49.79
N LEU A 216 20.56 -28.30 -48.61
CA LEU A 216 21.43 -29.25 -47.89
C LEU A 216 20.69 -30.38 -47.15
N THR A 217 19.36 -30.28 -46.94
CA THR A 217 18.56 -31.32 -46.27
C THR A 217 17.72 -32.17 -47.23
N ARG A 218 17.89 -32.04 -48.55
CA ARG A 218 17.30 -32.94 -49.56
C ARG A 218 18.30 -33.85 -50.26
N ALA A 219 19.56 -33.81 -49.85
CA ALA A 219 20.63 -34.66 -50.38
C ALA A 219 21.35 -35.39 -49.24
N LEU A 220 20.61 -36.15 -48.43
CA LEU A 220 21.08 -37.27 -47.61
C LEU A 220 19.95 -38.29 -47.48
#